data_AF-K6UWW5-F1
#
_entry.id   AF-K6UWW5-F1
#
_cell.length_a   1.000
_cell.length_b   1.000
_cell.length_c   1.000
_cell.angle_alpha   90.00
_cell.angle_beta   90.00
_cell.angle_gamma   90.00
#
_symmetry.space_group_name_H-M   'P 1'
#
loop_
_entity.id
_entity.type
_entity.pdbx_description
1 polymer ?
#
loop_
_entity_poly.entity_id
_entity_poly.type
_entity_poly.pdbx_seq_one_letter_code
_entity_poly.pdbx_strand_id
1 'polypeptide(L)'
;MDFHELLREKANIINHVDELRGFLKGVDQGDVASKPNVGADLINCANYKMLAFDLNNSSLLEKHLTSYGFDFSIPTLFICECVLIYLEITSSDSLIKTLAGLMRSTSCMLVYEQVNPNTAFGKVMISNFSQRGIELKSIFKYDNLEKQLCRFKSLGWSHVYISDMNEIYDYHLSRDEKKKLKKLKCLMSLKNGGYYRTITSSSLRLILPKIWARMLCMFF
;
A
#
# COMPACT_ATOMS: atom_id res chain seq x y z
N MET A 1 -1.32 -2.72 -8.73
CA MET A 1 -0.57 -3.95 -9.01
C MET A 1 -1.11 -5.02 -8.10
N ASP A 2 -1.32 -6.21 -8.61
CA ASP A 2 -1.80 -7.35 -7.82
C ASP A 2 -1.58 -8.65 -8.63
N PHE A 3 -1.98 -9.80 -8.08
CA PHE A 3 -2.08 -11.03 -8.85
C PHE A 3 -3.09 -10.90 -9.99
N HIS A 4 -2.82 -11.58 -11.10
CA HIS A 4 -3.60 -11.46 -12.32
C HIS A 4 -5.09 -11.77 -12.12
N GLU A 5 -5.40 -12.82 -11.37
CA GLU A 5 -6.78 -13.26 -11.10
C GLU A 5 -7.59 -12.18 -10.37
N LEU A 6 -7.02 -11.55 -9.35
CA LEU A 6 -7.64 -10.45 -8.60
C LEU A 6 -7.85 -9.22 -9.48
N LEU A 7 -6.86 -8.88 -10.32
CA LEU A 7 -7.01 -7.75 -11.24
C LEU A 7 -8.07 -8.00 -12.30
N ARG A 8 -8.22 -9.24 -12.77
CA ARG A 8 -9.24 -9.61 -13.74
C ARG A 8 -10.64 -9.47 -13.14
N GLU A 9 -10.86 -9.97 -11.93
CA GLU A 9 -12.14 -9.77 -11.23
C GLU A 9 -12.45 -8.28 -11.01
N LYS A 10 -11.43 -7.51 -10.60
CA LYS A 10 -11.56 -6.06 -10.41
C LYS A 10 -11.87 -5.34 -11.73
N ALA A 11 -11.22 -5.72 -12.82
CA ALA A 11 -11.47 -5.17 -14.15
C ALA A 11 -12.92 -5.47 -14.58
N ASN A 12 -13.40 -6.69 -14.35
CA ASN A 12 -14.78 -7.07 -14.62
C ASN A 12 -15.76 -6.17 -13.85
N ILE A 13 -15.57 -5.97 -12.55
CA ILE A 13 -16.45 -5.09 -11.75
C ILE A 13 -16.43 -3.66 -12.29
N ILE A 14 -15.25 -3.09 -12.53
CA ILE A 14 -15.12 -1.70 -13.01
C ILE A 14 -15.79 -1.53 -14.37
N ASN A 15 -15.69 -2.50 -15.27
CA ASN A 15 -16.28 -2.42 -16.61
C ASN A 15 -17.81 -2.56 -16.63
N HIS A 16 -18.41 -3.21 -15.63
CA HIS A 16 -19.85 -3.46 -15.54
C HIS A 16 -20.60 -2.46 -14.63
N VAL A 17 -19.88 -1.57 -13.94
CA VAL A 17 -20.47 -0.52 -13.10
C VAL A 17 -20.19 0.84 -13.73
N ASP A 18 -21.23 1.47 -14.27
CA ASP A 18 -21.13 2.71 -15.06
C ASP A 18 -20.45 3.85 -14.29
N GLU A 19 -20.72 3.98 -12.99
CA GLU A 19 -20.10 5.00 -12.13
C GLU A 19 -18.59 4.81 -12.03
N LEU A 20 -18.11 3.56 -11.96
CA LEU A 20 -16.68 3.25 -11.90
C LEU A 20 -16.03 3.42 -13.27
N ARG A 21 -16.68 2.91 -14.31
CA ARG A 21 -16.21 3.04 -15.70
C ARG A 21 -16.11 4.50 -16.13
N GLY A 22 -17.03 5.36 -15.67
CA GLY A 22 -17.05 6.79 -15.97
C GLY A 22 -15.81 7.57 -15.49
N PHE A 23 -15.02 7.03 -14.55
CA PHE A 23 -13.74 7.64 -14.14
C PHE A 23 -12.57 7.31 -15.06
N LEU A 24 -12.70 6.31 -15.95
CA LEU A 24 -11.65 5.91 -16.86
C LEU A 24 -11.60 6.86 -18.07
N LYS A 25 -10.39 7.32 -18.43
CA LYS A 25 -10.15 8.25 -19.53
C LYS A 25 -9.40 7.57 -20.67
N GLY A 26 -9.83 7.84 -21.90
CA GLY A 26 -9.19 7.32 -23.10
C GLY A 26 -9.52 5.85 -23.39
N VAL A 27 -10.59 5.30 -22.81
CA VAL A 27 -11.02 3.91 -23.06
C VAL A 27 -11.56 3.75 -24.49
N ASP A 28 -12.23 4.78 -25.03
CA ASP A 28 -12.85 4.75 -26.36
C ASP A 28 -11.94 5.27 -27.49
N GLN A 29 -10.78 5.84 -27.14
CA GLN A 29 -9.73 6.18 -28.10
C GLN A 29 -8.85 4.95 -28.24
N GLY A 30 -9.28 4.00 -29.06
CA GLY A 30 -8.64 2.70 -29.22
C GLY A 30 -7.12 2.82 -29.26
N ASP A 31 -6.44 2.30 -28.25
CA ASP A 31 -4.99 2.19 -28.25
C ASP A 31 -4.60 1.15 -29.31
N VAL A 32 -4.28 1.67 -30.49
CA VAL A 32 -3.68 0.98 -31.63
C VAL A 32 -2.26 0.55 -31.23
N ALA A 33 -2.14 -0.50 -30.43
CA ALA A 33 -0.95 -1.35 -30.31
C ALA A 33 -1.21 -2.55 -29.37
N SER A 34 -2.33 -3.24 -29.53
CA SER A 34 -2.51 -4.57 -28.94
C SER A 34 -1.58 -5.56 -29.64
N LYS A 35 -0.30 -5.60 -29.24
CA LYS A 35 0.49 -6.82 -29.36
C LYS A 35 -0.26 -7.90 -28.57
N PRO A 36 -0.53 -9.08 -29.14
CA PRO A 36 -1.24 -10.13 -28.43
C PRO A 36 -0.28 -10.69 -27.36
N ASN A 37 -0.29 -10.13 -26.16
CA ASN A 37 0.51 -10.61 -25.04
C ASN A 37 -0.20 -10.26 -23.72
N VAL A 38 -0.40 -11.29 -22.90
CA VAL A 38 -0.72 -11.29 -21.45
C VAL A 38 -1.29 -9.98 -20.90
N GLY A 39 -2.61 -9.93 -20.66
CA GLY A 39 -3.29 -8.80 -20.00
C GLY A 39 -4.27 -8.01 -20.85
N ALA A 40 -4.72 -8.54 -22.00
CA ALA A 40 -5.75 -7.92 -22.83
C ALA A 40 -7.11 -7.75 -22.11
N ASP A 41 -7.30 -8.46 -21.00
CA ASP A 41 -8.46 -8.41 -20.12
C ASP A 41 -8.29 -7.45 -18.93
N LEU A 42 -7.14 -6.80 -18.79
CA LEU A 42 -6.86 -5.83 -17.73
C LEU A 42 -7.03 -4.39 -18.23
N ILE A 43 -7.43 -3.49 -17.34
CA ILE A 43 -7.64 -2.08 -17.69
C ILE A 43 -6.28 -1.40 -17.88
N ASN A 44 -6.06 -0.85 -19.06
CA ASN A 44 -4.91 -0.02 -19.41
C ASN A 44 -5.40 1.21 -20.18
N CYS A 45 -5.56 2.33 -19.48
CA CYS A 45 -5.99 3.59 -20.07
C CYS A 45 -5.14 4.76 -19.56
N ALA A 46 -5.40 5.97 -20.04
CA ALA A 46 -4.52 7.13 -19.84
C ALA A 46 -4.29 7.48 -18.36
N ASN A 47 -5.34 7.38 -17.54
CA ASN A 47 -5.30 7.75 -16.11
C ASN A 47 -5.28 6.56 -15.15
N TYR A 48 -5.37 5.32 -15.65
CA TYR A 48 -5.40 4.14 -14.80
C TYR A 48 -4.87 2.91 -15.54
N LYS A 49 -3.91 2.23 -14.92
CA LYS A 49 -3.29 1.02 -15.47
C LYS A 49 -3.23 -0.09 -14.42
N MET A 50 -3.71 -1.26 -14.79
CA MET A 50 -3.55 -2.49 -14.03
C MET A 50 -2.30 -3.22 -14.51
N LEU A 51 -1.49 -3.65 -13.55
CA LEU A 51 -0.26 -4.41 -13.81
C LEU A 51 -0.29 -5.67 -12.95
N ALA A 52 -0.47 -6.81 -13.62
CA ALA A 52 -0.35 -8.12 -13.00
C ALA A 52 1.12 -8.42 -12.72
N PHE A 53 1.47 -8.58 -11.45
CA PHE A 53 2.85 -8.74 -11.04
C PHE A 53 2.96 -9.36 -9.64
N ASP A 54 3.74 -10.42 -9.52
CA ASP A 54 4.09 -11.00 -8.21
C ASP A 54 5.21 -10.16 -7.56
N LEU A 55 4.84 -9.48 -6.48
CA LEU A 55 5.74 -8.62 -5.71
C LEU A 55 6.88 -9.36 -5.02
N ASN A 56 6.85 -10.70 -4.93
CA ASN A 56 8.00 -11.47 -4.45
C ASN A 56 9.22 -11.37 -5.39
N ASN A 57 9.00 -10.99 -6.65
CA ASN A 57 10.02 -10.94 -7.71
C ASN A 57 10.44 -9.49 -8.04
N SER A 58 10.77 -8.69 -7.02
CA SER A 58 11.03 -7.25 -7.19
C SER A 58 12.14 -6.89 -8.19
N SER A 59 13.04 -7.82 -8.54
CA SER A 59 14.07 -7.64 -9.56
C SER A 59 13.52 -7.39 -10.97
N LEU A 60 12.30 -7.86 -11.26
CA LEU A 60 11.64 -7.67 -12.56
C LEU A 60 10.78 -6.40 -12.60
N LEU A 61 10.62 -5.71 -11.48
CA LEU A 61 9.66 -4.61 -11.33
C LEU A 61 9.93 -3.46 -12.30
N GLU A 62 11.18 -3.01 -12.40
CA GLU A 62 11.56 -1.90 -13.29
C GLU A 62 11.25 -2.21 -14.76
N LYS A 63 11.58 -3.43 -15.20
CA LYS A 63 11.31 -3.90 -16.56
C LYS A 63 9.81 -3.89 -16.87
N HIS A 64 8.99 -4.40 -15.94
CA HIS A 64 7.54 -4.43 -16.10
C HIS A 64 6.93 -3.03 -16.08
N LEU A 65 7.35 -2.15 -15.17
CA LEU A 65 6.87 -0.77 -15.15
C LEU A 65 7.24 -0.03 -16.44
N THR A 66 8.47 -0.22 -16.93
CA THR A 66 8.92 0.35 -18.21
C THR A 66 8.06 -0.11 -19.38
N SER A 67 7.68 -1.39 -19.43
CA SER A 67 6.82 -1.91 -20.51
C SER A 67 5.42 -1.30 -20.53
N TYR A 68 4.97 -0.75 -19.40
CA TYR A 68 3.69 -0.01 -19.28
C TYR A 68 3.86 1.50 -19.44
N GLY A 69 5.05 1.97 -19.83
CA GLY A 69 5.36 3.38 -20.04
C GLY A 69 5.44 4.19 -18.74
N PHE A 70 5.79 3.54 -17.62
CA PHE A 70 5.98 4.22 -16.35
C PHE A 70 7.18 5.19 -16.42
N ASP A 71 6.96 6.44 -16.06
CA ASP A 71 8.00 7.46 -16.06
C ASP A 71 8.69 7.56 -14.69
N PHE A 72 9.95 7.15 -14.62
CA PHE A 72 10.75 7.20 -13.39
C PHE A 72 11.25 8.61 -13.03
N SER A 73 10.98 9.63 -13.86
CA SER A 73 11.39 11.01 -13.63
C SER A 73 10.34 11.87 -12.90
N ILE A 74 9.11 11.36 -12.71
CA ILE A 74 8.05 12.09 -12.01
C ILE A 74 7.96 11.70 -10.52
N PRO A 75 7.53 12.63 -9.64
CA PRO A 75 7.30 12.30 -8.24
C PRO A 75 6.29 11.16 -8.09
N THR A 76 6.63 10.14 -7.30
CA THR A 76 5.83 8.92 -7.18
C THR A 76 5.54 8.58 -5.72
N LEU A 77 4.28 8.27 -5.43
CA LEU A 77 3.83 7.74 -4.15
C LEU A 77 3.50 6.24 -4.30
N PHE A 78 4.24 5.40 -3.60
CA PHE A 78 3.94 3.98 -3.45
C PHE A 78 3.03 3.78 -2.22
N ILE A 79 1.99 2.97 -2.36
CA ILE A 79 1.06 2.64 -1.27
C ILE A 79 1.08 1.13 -1.08
N CYS A 80 1.45 0.68 0.11
CA CYS A 80 1.44 -0.73 0.52
C CYS A 80 0.55 -0.88 1.76
N GLU A 81 -0.72 -1.12 1.54
CA GLU A 81 -1.70 -1.30 2.59
C GLU A 81 -1.94 -2.79 2.82
N CYS A 82 -1.43 -3.32 3.95
CA CYS A 82 -1.43 -4.74 4.28
C CYS A 82 -0.87 -5.60 3.13
N VAL A 83 0.38 -5.35 2.70
CA VAL A 83 0.98 -6.05 1.55
C VAL A 83 2.28 -6.75 1.92
N LEU A 84 3.27 -6.00 2.40
CA LEU A 84 4.64 -6.47 2.64
C LEU A 84 4.68 -7.57 3.70
N ILE A 85 3.76 -7.53 4.67
CA ILE A 85 3.65 -8.52 5.73
C ILE A 85 3.36 -9.94 5.25
N TYR A 86 2.77 -10.09 4.05
CA TYR A 86 2.44 -11.38 3.45
C TYR A 86 3.54 -11.92 2.50
N LEU A 87 4.47 -11.08 2.09
CA LEU A 87 5.58 -11.47 1.22
C LEU A 87 6.67 -12.19 2.02
N GLU A 88 7.49 -12.98 1.33
CA GLU A 88 8.70 -13.50 1.96
C GLU A 88 9.52 -12.35 2.56
N ILE A 89 10.15 -12.59 3.71
CA ILE A 89 10.90 -11.55 4.42
C ILE A 89 11.97 -10.93 3.51
N THR A 90 12.73 -11.78 2.83
CA THR A 90 13.77 -11.36 1.89
C THR A 90 13.19 -10.61 0.69
N SER A 91 12.05 -11.06 0.17
CA SER A 91 11.36 -10.42 -0.95
C SER A 91 10.78 -9.05 -0.59
N SER A 92 10.13 -8.92 0.57
CA SER A 92 9.63 -7.61 1.03
C SER A 92 10.76 -6.63 1.32
N ASP A 93 11.86 -7.09 1.93
CA ASP A 93 13.05 -6.25 2.13
C ASP A 93 13.67 -5.83 0.78
N SER A 94 13.75 -6.76 -0.17
CA SER A 94 14.20 -6.49 -1.54
C SER A 94 13.31 -5.47 -2.23
N LEU A 95 11.98 -5.60 -2.13
CA LEU A 95 11.02 -4.66 -2.71
C LEU A 95 11.17 -3.25 -2.13
N ILE A 96 11.24 -3.11 -0.81
CA ILE A 96 11.45 -1.82 -0.14
C ILE A 96 12.74 -1.15 -0.64
N LYS A 97 13.82 -1.92 -0.77
CA LYS A 97 15.11 -1.44 -1.28
C LYS A 97 15.04 -1.06 -2.75
N THR A 98 14.41 -1.88 -3.59
CA THR A 98 14.20 -1.59 -5.01
C THR A 98 13.45 -0.26 -5.16
N LEU A 99 12.32 -0.08 -4.46
CA LEU A 99 11.50 1.14 -4.56
C LEU A 99 12.23 2.41 -4.08
N ALA A 100 13.16 2.29 -3.13
CA ALA A 100 13.99 3.41 -2.68
C ALA A 100 14.94 3.92 -3.79
N GLY A 101 15.49 3.02 -4.61
CA GLY A 101 16.43 3.35 -5.68
C GLY A 101 15.83 3.47 -7.09
N LEU A 102 14.55 3.11 -7.26
CA LEU A 102 13.91 3.00 -8.57
C LEU A 102 13.63 4.35 -9.24
N MET A 103 13.33 5.38 -8.45
CA MET A 103 12.90 6.69 -8.98
C MET A 103 14.08 7.64 -9.17
N ARG A 104 14.11 8.35 -10.31
CA ARG A 104 15.08 9.44 -10.58
C ARG A 104 14.65 10.78 -9.95
N SER A 105 13.43 10.84 -9.43
CA SER A 105 12.82 11.99 -8.78
C SER A 105 12.37 11.64 -7.35
N THR A 106 11.64 12.54 -6.69
CA THR A 106 11.16 12.33 -5.32
C THR A 106 10.23 11.13 -5.26
N SER A 107 10.55 10.14 -4.43
CA SER A 107 9.65 9.03 -4.12
C SER A 107 9.22 9.05 -2.66
N CYS A 108 7.97 8.65 -2.42
CA CYS A 108 7.42 8.42 -1.10
C CYS A 108 6.80 7.03 -1.04
N MET A 109 6.84 6.39 0.11
CA MET A 109 6.18 5.12 0.34
C MET A 109 5.33 5.22 1.61
N LEU A 110 4.07 4.85 1.48
CA LEU A 110 3.11 4.79 2.58
C LEU A 110 2.78 3.33 2.84
N VAL A 111 2.94 2.89 4.08
CA VAL A 111 2.73 1.52 4.52
C VAL A 111 1.76 1.50 5.69
N TYR A 112 0.85 0.55 5.71
CA TYR A 112 -0.08 0.30 6.82
C TYR A 112 -0.17 -1.20 7.08
N GLU A 113 0.31 -1.68 8.24
CA GLU A 113 0.44 -3.13 8.52
C GLU A 113 0.30 -3.44 10.02
N GLN A 114 0.28 -4.72 10.37
CA GLN A 114 0.21 -5.23 11.74
C GLN A 114 1.58 -5.16 12.44
N VAL A 115 1.57 -4.95 13.76
CA VAL A 115 2.77 -4.93 14.63
C VAL A 115 2.42 -5.43 16.04
N ASN A 116 3.44 -5.59 16.89
CA ASN A 116 3.32 -5.96 18.30
C ASN A 116 2.65 -7.34 18.49
N PRO A 117 3.17 -8.41 17.84
CA PRO A 117 2.60 -9.77 17.88
C PRO A 117 2.55 -10.36 19.29
N ASN A 118 3.43 -9.92 20.18
CA ASN A 118 3.60 -10.49 21.51
C ASN A 118 2.58 -9.97 22.54
N THR A 119 1.78 -8.96 22.19
CA THR A 119 0.69 -8.45 23.04
C THR A 119 -0.45 -9.47 23.14
N ALA A 120 -1.32 -9.34 24.14
CA ALA A 120 -2.50 -10.21 24.26
C ALA A 120 -3.36 -10.15 22.99
N PHE A 121 -3.57 -8.95 22.44
CA PHE A 121 -4.26 -8.76 21.16
C PHE A 121 -3.48 -9.36 19.98
N GLY A 122 -2.16 -9.13 19.91
CA GLY A 122 -1.30 -9.67 18.85
C GLY A 122 -1.33 -11.19 18.76
N LYS A 123 -1.30 -11.89 19.91
CA LYS A 123 -1.39 -13.36 19.96
C LYS A 123 -2.72 -13.87 19.42
N VAL A 124 -3.84 -13.23 19.81
CA VAL A 124 -5.17 -13.56 19.30
C VAL A 124 -5.26 -13.27 17.79
N MET A 125 -4.74 -12.13 17.34
CA MET A 125 -4.70 -11.73 15.93
C MET A 125 -3.94 -12.75 15.09
N ILE A 126 -2.73 -13.15 15.50
CA ILE A 126 -1.93 -14.18 14.81
C ILE A 126 -2.67 -15.51 14.77
N SER A 127 -3.26 -15.94 15.89
CA SER A 127 -4.04 -17.19 15.94
C SER A 127 -5.21 -17.15 14.94
N ASN A 128 -5.93 -16.03 14.86
CA ASN A 128 -7.04 -15.85 13.92
C ASN A 128 -6.60 -15.91 12.45
N PHE A 129 -5.44 -15.33 12.11
CA PHE A 129 -4.89 -15.45 10.74
C PHE A 129 -4.45 -16.89 10.45
N SER A 130 -3.75 -17.52 11.38
CA SER A 130 -3.26 -18.90 11.23
C SER A 130 -4.40 -19.91 11.05
N GLN A 131 -5.52 -19.75 11.78
CA GLN A 131 -6.72 -20.58 11.59
C GLN A 131 -7.34 -20.49 10.18
N ARG A 132 -7.05 -19.41 9.45
CA ARG A 132 -7.48 -19.22 8.04
C ARG A 132 -6.41 -19.61 7.02
N GLY A 133 -5.31 -20.21 7.49
CA GLY A 133 -4.16 -20.55 6.63
C GLY A 133 -3.37 -19.31 6.16
N ILE A 134 -3.54 -18.16 6.83
CA ILE A 134 -2.83 -16.93 6.48
C ILE A 134 -1.64 -16.76 7.42
N GLU A 135 -0.46 -16.61 6.83
CA GLU A 135 0.78 -16.36 7.57
C GLU A 135 1.21 -14.89 7.43
N LEU A 136 1.48 -14.26 8.58
CA LEU A 136 2.06 -12.91 8.65
C LEU A 136 3.59 -13.01 8.68
N LYS A 137 4.21 -13.31 7.54
CA LYS A 137 5.60 -13.77 7.43
C LYS A 137 6.62 -12.87 8.13
N SER A 138 6.49 -11.55 8.01
CA SER A 138 7.46 -10.61 8.60
C SER A 138 7.14 -10.16 10.02
N ILE A 139 6.01 -10.59 10.63
CA ILE A 139 5.49 -10.02 11.88
C ILE A 139 6.45 -10.21 13.06
N PHE A 140 7.17 -11.33 13.11
CA PHE A 140 8.08 -11.63 14.23
C PHE A 140 9.49 -11.04 14.04
N LYS A 141 9.90 -10.79 12.78
CA LYS A 141 11.20 -10.14 12.50
C LYS A 141 11.14 -8.65 12.80
N TYR A 142 10.09 -7.98 12.34
CA TYR A 142 9.89 -6.54 12.50
C TYR A 142 8.70 -6.28 13.44
N ASP A 143 8.83 -6.78 14.66
CA ASP A 143 7.74 -6.93 15.63
C ASP A 143 7.31 -5.66 16.38
N ASN A 144 8.03 -4.55 16.20
CA ASN A 144 7.74 -3.28 16.86
C ASN A 144 8.09 -2.08 15.96
N LEU A 145 7.64 -0.89 16.35
CA LEU A 145 7.81 0.35 15.56
C LEU A 145 9.28 0.70 15.32
N GLU A 146 10.16 0.48 16.30
CA GLU A 146 11.59 0.76 16.18
C GLU A 146 12.24 -0.15 15.13
N LYS A 147 11.95 -1.46 15.17
CA LYS A 147 12.45 -2.40 14.16
C LYS A 147 11.94 -2.06 12.76
N GLN A 148 10.69 -1.63 12.63
CA GLN A 148 10.15 -1.14 11.35
C GLN A 148 10.89 0.12 10.90
N LEU A 149 11.20 1.05 11.80
CA LEU A 149 11.92 2.28 11.46
C LEU A 149 13.32 1.96 10.95
N CYS A 150 14.04 1.09 11.66
CA CYS A 150 15.36 0.59 11.29
C CYS A 150 15.33 -0.18 9.96
N ARG A 151 14.27 -0.96 9.69
CA ARG A 151 14.07 -1.67 8.42
C ARG A 151 14.06 -0.69 7.26
N PHE A 152 13.17 0.31 7.26
CA PHE A 152 13.07 1.25 6.15
C PHE A 152 14.33 2.10 5.97
N LYS A 153 14.92 2.57 7.08
CA LYS A 153 16.19 3.32 7.07
C LYS A 153 17.33 2.52 6.44
N SER A 154 17.52 1.27 6.88
CA SER A 154 18.61 0.42 6.38
C SER A 154 18.42 -0.01 4.91
N LEU A 155 17.18 0.02 4.41
CA LEU A 155 16.85 -0.31 3.02
C LEU A 155 16.82 0.92 2.09
N GLY A 156 17.40 2.05 2.50
CA GLY A 156 17.67 3.19 1.62
C GLY A 156 16.66 4.34 1.71
N TRP A 157 15.71 4.31 2.64
CA TRP A 157 14.79 5.44 2.84
C TRP A 157 15.38 6.49 3.79
N SER A 158 15.68 7.67 3.25
CA SER A 158 16.34 8.77 3.98
C SER A 158 15.48 9.36 5.10
N HIS A 159 14.18 9.54 4.87
CA HIS A 159 13.25 10.07 5.87
C HIS A 159 12.17 9.04 6.15
N VAL A 160 12.00 8.68 7.42
CA VAL A 160 11.06 7.65 7.86
C VAL A 160 10.31 8.18 9.07
N TYR A 161 8.99 8.22 8.98
CA TYR A 161 8.09 8.47 10.09
C TYR A 161 7.24 7.23 10.31
N ILE A 162 7.15 6.79 11.57
CA ILE A 162 6.37 5.62 11.98
C ILE A 162 5.52 6.02 13.17
N SER A 163 4.27 5.60 13.15
CA SER A 163 3.31 5.84 14.23
C SER A 163 2.31 4.69 14.30
N ASP A 164 1.88 4.32 15.50
CA ASP A 164 0.78 3.38 15.65
C ASP A 164 -0.58 4.07 15.42
N MET A 165 -1.63 3.25 15.26
CA MET A 165 -2.96 3.79 15.02
C MET A 165 -3.56 4.53 16.23
N ASN A 166 -3.06 4.30 17.44
CA ASN A 166 -3.52 5.03 18.63
C ASN A 166 -2.98 6.45 18.62
N GLU A 167 -1.69 6.65 18.33
CA GLU A 167 -1.10 7.98 18.18
C GLU A 167 -1.77 8.74 17.02
N ILE A 168 -2.06 8.07 15.90
CA ILE A 168 -2.81 8.68 14.78
C ILE A 168 -4.20 9.13 15.23
N TYR A 169 -4.94 8.26 15.90
CA TYR A 169 -6.24 8.62 16.41
C TYR A 169 -6.12 9.79 17.40
N ASP A 170 -5.16 9.75 18.33
CA ASP A 170 -5.08 10.71 19.43
C ASP A 170 -4.57 12.09 19.02
N TYR A 171 -3.62 12.18 18.08
CA TYR A 171 -2.95 13.45 17.76
C TYR A 171 -3.24 13.98 16.36
N HIS A 172 -3.59 13.11 15.41
CA HIS A 172 -3.77 13.51 13.99
C HIS A 172 -5.23 13.70 13.58
N LEU A 173 -6.19 13.33 14.44
CA LEU A 173 -7.62 13.59 14.22
C LEU A 173 -8.12 14.78 15.03
N SER A 174 -8.85 15.67 14.36
CA SER A 174 -9.53 16.79 15.01
C SER A 174 -10.61 16.30 15.98
N ARG A 175 -10.99 17.16 16.93
CA ARG A 175 -12.09 16.86 17.88
C ARG A 175 -13.40 16.58 17.15
N ASP A 176 -13.65 17.23 16.02
CA ASP A 176 -14.89 17.05 15.25
C ASP A 176 -14.88 15.73 14.47
N GLU A 177 -13.76 15.33 13.90
CA GLU A 177 -13.61 13.99 13.29
C GLU A 177 -13.79 12.90 14.34
N LYS A 178 -13.16 13.02 15.51
CA LYS A 178 -13.36 12.07 16.63
C LYS A 178 -14.83 12.01 17.05
N LYS A 179 -15.54 13.14 17.12
CA LYS A 179 -16.97 13.18 17.44
C LYS A 179 -17.80 12.48 16.38
N LYS A 180 -17.50 12.69 15.09
CA LYS A 180 -18.18 11.99 13.98
C LYS A 180 -17.94 10.48 14.06
N LEU A 181 -16.70 10.05 14.25
CA LEU A 181 -16.34 8.64 14.40
C LEU A 181 -17.03 7.98 15.60
N LYS A 182 -17.13 8.67 16.74
CA LYS A 182 -17.85 8.14 17.93
C LYS A 182 -19.35 7.95 17.71
N LYS A 183 -19.97 8.71 16.79
CA LYS A 183 -21.39 8.52 16.42
C LYS A 183 -21.59 7.26 15.56
N LEU A 184 -20.58 6.89 14.78
CA LEU A 184 -20.51 5.62 14.08
C LEU A 184 -20.11 4.53 15.11
N LYS A 185 -21.12 3.97 15.80
CA LYS A 185 -21.00 3.02 16.94
C LYS A 185 -20.06 1.80 16.76
N CYS A 186 -19.49 1.57 15.58
CA CYS A 186 -18.67 0.39 15.24
C CYS A 186 -17.16 0.52 15.60
N LEU A 187 -16.64 1.72 15.88
CA LEU A 187 -15.18 1.94 15.99
C LEU A 187 -14.53 1.56 17.34
N MET A 188 -15.30 1.12 18.35
CA MET A 188 -14.77 0.89 19.70
C MET A 188 -13.82 -0.31 19.83
N SER A 189 -13.70 -1.18 18.82
CA SER A 189 -12.77 -2.31 18.82
C SER A 189 -11.30 -1.94 18.54
N LEU A 190 -11.00 -0.71 18.08
CA LEU A 190 -9.65 -0.34 17.62
C LEU A 190 -8.72 0.22 18.71
N LYS A 191 -9.20 0.49 19.92
CA LYS A 191 -8.35 0.98 21.02
C LYS A 191 -7.24 0.00 21.47
N ASN A 192 -7.29 -1.25 20.99
CA ASN A 192 -6.26 -2.27 21.20
C ASN A 192 -5.67 -2.81 19.89
N GLY A 193 -5.87 -2.11 18.75
CA GLY A 193 -5.46 -2.60 17.44
C GLY A 193 -3.95 -2.54 17.26
N GLY A 194 -3.29 -3.70 17.23
CA GLY A 194 -1.86 -3.85 16.91
C GLY A 194 -1.53 -3.56 15.44
N TYR A 195 -1.82 -2.35 14.98
CA TYR A 195 -1.57 -1.87 13.63
C TYR A 195 -0.77 -0.58 13.68
N TYR A 196 0.11 -0.38 12.69
CA TYR A 196 0.92 0.82 12.54
C TYR A 196 0.85 1.35 11.12
N ARG A 197 1.19 2.63 10.98
CA ARG A 197 1.36 3.30 9.71
C ARG A 197 2.76 3.87 9.62
N THR A 198 3.35 3.76 8.45
CA THR A 198 4.70 4.25 8.15
C THR A 198 4.65 5.08 6.89
N ILE A 199 5.24 6.27 6.94
CA ILE A 199 5.44 7.12 5.77
C ILE A 199 6.94 7.36 5.62
N THR A 200 7.46 7.07 4.44
CA THR A 200 8.86 7.26 4.12
C THR A 200 9.02 8.09 2.86
N SER A 201 10.12 8.84 2.76
CA SER A 201 10.48 9.63 1.58
C SER A 201 11.97 9.50 1.28
N SER A 202 12.31 9.44 -0.01
CA SER A 202 13.68 9.42 -0.53
C SER A 202 14.26 10.82 -0.76
N SER A 203 13.42 11.87 -0.86
CA SER A 203 13.84 13.26 -1.11
C SER A 203 13.02 14.30 -0.31
N LEU A 204 13.60 15.49 -0.12
CA LEU A 204 13.17 16.50 0.83
C LEU A 204 12.24 17.54 0.17
N ARG A 205 10.93 17.41 0.43
CA ARG A 205 9.90 18.48 0.45
C ARG A 205 8.55 17.84 0.78
N LEU A 206 8.27 17.72 2.07
CA LEU A 206 7.09 17.03 2.55
C LEU A 206 5.96 18.01 2.85
N ILE A 207 4.97 18.06 1.95
CA ILE A 207 3.63 18.54 2.26
C ILE A 207 2.89 17.38 2.95
N LEU A 208 3.37 17.00 4.14
CA LEU A 208 2.81 15.87 4.89
C LEU A 208 1.39 16.19 5.38
N PRO A 209 1.08 17.26 6.12
CA PRO A 209 -0.14 17.31 6.92
C PRO A 209 -1.47 17.23 6.15
N LYS A 210 -1.52 17.65 4.88
CA LYS A 210 -2.77 17.69 4.08
C LYS A 210 -3.13 16.36 3.40
N ILE A 211 -2.15 15.51 3.11
CA ILE A 211 -2.40 14.15 2.59
C ILE A 211 -2.96 13.24 3.71
N TRP A 212 -2.60 13.54 4.96
CA TRP A 212 -2.90 12.74 6.15
C TRP A 212 -4.39 12.67 6.48
N ALA A 213 -5.08 13.81 6.50
CA ALA A 213 -6.51 13.89 6.83
C ALA A 213 -7.41 13.29 5.73
N ARG A 214 -7.00 13.44 4.45
CA ARG A 214 -7.80 12.95 3.32
C ARG A 214 -7.77 11.44 3.15
N MET A 215 -6.62 10.78 3.35
CA MET A 215 -6.57 9.32 3.24
C MET A 215 -7.34 8.63 4.37
N LEU A 216 -7.42 9.21 5.56
CA LEU A 216 -8.19 8.64 6.66
C LEU A 216 -9.71 8.64 6.38
N CYS A 217 -10.19 9.49 5.46
CA CYS A 217 -11.58 9.49 5.00
C CYS A 217 -11.86 8.57 3.79
N MET A 218 -10.84 7.98 3.15
CA MET A 218 -11.04 7.03 2.04
C MET A 218 -11.17 5.58 2.50
N PHE A 219 -10.76 5.28 3.74
CA PHE A 219 -10.79 3.94 4.33
C PHE A 219 -11.89 3.75 5.39
N PHE A 220 -12.80 4.73 5.53
CA PHE A 220 -14.01 4.68 6.37
C PHE A 220 -15.21 5.27 5.65
#